data_AF-A0A8S3SSE4-F1
#
_entry.id   AF-A0A8S3SSE4-F1
#
_cell.length_a   1.000
_cell.length_b   1.000
_cell.length_c   1.000
_cell.angle_alpha   90.00
_cell.angle_beta   90.00
_cell.angle_gamma   90.00
#
_symmetry.space_group_name_H-M   'P 1'
#
loop_
_entity.id
_entity.type
_entity.pdbx_description
1 polymer ?
#
loop_
_entity_poly.entity_id
_entity_poly.type
_entity_poly.pdbx_seq_one_letter_code
_entity_poly.pdbx_strand_id
1 'polypeptide(L)'
;MSVIQTQADFCHVNKHADVCHLNTQADVCHLNTQADVCHLNTQADVCHVNKHADVNTKADVCHLNTQAYVCHLNTEVDVCHLNTHTDVCHPNTQANFCHLNTQADVCQLNTEVDVCHLNTHADVNTKADVCHPNIQADFCHLNTQADVCQLNTEVDVCHLNTQV
;
A
#
# COMPACT_ATOMS: atom_id res chain seq x y z
N MET A 1 -9.38 -21.19 -8.71
CA MET A 1 -8.65 -20.18 -9.50
C MET A 1 -9.64 -19.45 -10.39
N SER A 2 -9.77 -18.14 -10.20
CA SER A 2 -10.63 -17.26 -10.98
C SER A 2 -9.77 -16.24 -11.71
N VAL A 3 -10.05 -15.99 -13.00
CA VAL A 3 -9.40 -14.95 -13.80
C VAL A 3 -10.48 -14.02 -14.32
N ILE A 4 -10.36 -12.72 -14.05
CA ILE A 4 -11.33 -11.70 -14.46
C ILE A 4 -10.60 -10.59 -15.18
N GLN A 5 -11.10 -10.23 -16.36
CA GLN A 5 -10.69 -9.07 -17.13
C GLN A 5 -11.90 -8.17 -17.31
N THR A 6 -11.80 -6.90 -16.91
CA THR A 6 -12.90 -5.93 -17.08
C THR A 6 -12.41 -4.66 -17.77
N GLN A 7 -13.19 -4.19 -18.73
CA GLN A 7 -13.02 -2.90 -19.38
C GLN A 7 -14.39 -2.20 -19.45
N ALA A 8 -14.56 -1.10 -18.71
CA ALA A 8 -15.82 -0.36 -18.61
C ALA A 8 -15.59 1.00 -17.97
N ASP A 9 -16.41 2.01 -18.24
CA ASP A 9 -16.31 3.33 -17.57
C ASP A 9 -16.44 3.19 -16.04
N PHE A 10 -17.34 2.33 -15.59
CA PHE A 10 -17.56 2.01 -14.18
C PHE A 10 -17.42 0.51 -13.94
N CYS A 11 -16.55 0.14 -13.00
CA CYS A 11 -16.32 -1.25 -12.63
C CYS A 11 -16.59 -1.47 -11.13
N HIS A 12 -17.45 -2.45 -10.81
CA HIS A 12 -17.62 -2.94 -9.44
C HIS A 12 -17.39 -4.45 -9.41
N VAL A 13 -16.39 -4.89 -8.65
CA VAL A 13 -16.04 -6.30 -8.51
C VAL A 13 -16.08 -6.67 -7.03
N ASN A 14 -16.89 -7.67 -6.71
CA ASN A 14 -16.87 -8.35 -5.42
C ASN A 14 -16.61 -9.84 -5.65
N LYS A 15 -15.50 -10.35 -5.11
CA LYS A 15 -15.05 -11.73 -5.36
C LYS A 15 -14.49 -12.40 -4.11
N HIS A 16 -14.85 -13.67 -3.98
CA HIS A 16 -14.30 -14.59 -2.99
C HIS A 16 -13.81 -15.85 -3.72
N ALA A 17 -12.53 -16.17 -3.61
CA ALA A 17 -11.93 -17.36 -4.24
C ALA A 17 -10.58 -17.69 -3.59
N ASP A 18 -10.19 -18.95 -3.53
CA ASP A 18 -8.86 -19.33 -2.98
C ASP A 18 -7.70 -18.68 -3.76
N VAL A 19 -7.83 -18.62 -5.09
CA VAL A 19 -6.88 -17.95 -5.99
C VAL A 19 -7.61 -17.04 -6.97
N CYS A 20 -7.24 -15.77 -7.03
CA CYS A 20 -7.86 -14.75 -7.90
C CYS A 20 -6.83 -13.91 -8.66
N HIS A 21 -6.97 -13.83 -9.99
CA HIS A 21 -6.29 -12.83 -10.81
C HIS A 21 -7.34 -11.89 -11.41
N LEU A 22 -7.19 -10.59 -11.14
CA LEU A 22 -8.09 -9.57 -11.64
C LEU A 22 -7.30 -8.47 -12.32
N ASN A 23 -7.70 -8.16 -13.55
CA ASN A 23 -7.16 -7.06 -14.32
C ASN A 23 -8.32 -6.14 -14.75
N THR A 24 -8.28 -4.90 -14.28
CA THR A 24 -9.38 -3.94 -14.42
C THR A 24 -8.87 -2.66 -15.08
N GLN A 25 -9.55 -2.25 -16.14
CA GLN A 25 -9.39 -0.92 -16.74
C GLN A 25 -10.74 -0.20 -16.71
N ALA A 26 -10.83 0.92 -16.00
CA ALA A 26 -12.06 1.69 -15.87
C ALA A 26 -11.80 3.12 -15.43
N ASP A 27 -12.62 4.10 -15.80
CA ASP A 27 -12.47 5.47 -15.26
C ASP A 27 -12.63 5.46 -13.73
N VAL A 28 -13.65 4.74 -13.24
CA VAL A 28 -13.86 4.52 -11.80
C VAL A 28 -13.99 3.03 -11.49
N CYS A 29 -13.22 2.56 -10.50
CA CYS A 29 -13.27 1.18 -10.05
C CYS A 29 -13.41 1.01 -8.53
N HIS A 30 -14.23 0.03 -8.15
CA HIS A 30 -14.39 -0.44 -6.78
C HIS A 30 -14.18 -1.96 -6.74
N LEU A 31 -13.07 -2.39 -6.16
CA LEU A 31 -12.67 -3.79 -6.09
C LEU A 31 -12.67 -4.26 -4.65
N ASN A 32 -13.45 -5.29 -4.35
CA ASN A 32 -13.44 -5.99 -3.07
C ASN A 32 -13.12 -7.47 -3.32
N THR A 33 -11.91 -7.90 -2.98
CA THR A 33 -11.44 -9.27 -3.29
C THR A 33 -10.89 -9.96 -2.06
N GLN A 34 -11.54 -11.05 -1.64
CA GLN A 34 -11.05 -11.93 -0.61
C GLN A 34 -10.51 -13.22 -1.24
N ALA A 35 -9.22 -13.47 -1.04
CA ALA A 35 -8.54 -14.65 -1.54
C ALA A 35 -7.34 -14.99 -0.67
N ASP A 36 -6.95 -16.26 -0.65
CA ASP A 36 -5.71 -16.68 0.00
C ASP A 36 -4.50 -16.20 -0.82
N VAL A 37 -4.63 -16.28 -2.15
CA VAL A 37 -3.66 -15.74 -3.11
C VAL A 37 -4.40 -14.88 -4.12
N CYS A 38 -4.04 -13.61 -4.23
CA CYS A 38 -4.58 -12.78 -5.28
C CYS A 38 -3.57 -11.80 -5.84
N HIS A 39 -3.71 -11.55 -7.14
CA HIS A 39 -2.97 -10.53 -7.85
C HIS A 39 -3.96 -9.61 -8.54
N LEU A 40 -3.90 -8.33 -8.19
CA LEU A 40 -4.72 -7.29 -8.78
C LEU A 40 -3.86 -6.38 -9.65
N ASN A 41 -4.27 -6.16 -10.89
CA ASN A 41 -3.76 -5.09 -11.72
C ASN A 41 -4.91 -4.13 -12.05
N THR A 42 -4.77 -2.86 -11.69
CA THR A 42 -5.84 -1.87 -11.83
C THR A 42 -5.29 -0.62 -12.50
N GLN A 43 -5.95 -0.20 -13.58
CA GLN A 43 -5.74 1.09 -14.22
C GLN A 43 -7.06 1.87 -14.20
N ALA A 44 -7.09 3.00 -13.51
CA ALA A 44 -8.30 3.82 -13.40
C ALA A 44 -7.99 5.29 -13.14
N ASP A 45 -8.93 6.22 -13.36
CA ASP A 45 -8.73 7.60 -12.87
C ASP A 45 -8.92 7.60 -11.34
N VAL A 46 -9.94 6.88 -10.85
CA VAL A 46 -10.22 6.70 -9.43
C VAL A 46 -10.33 5.21 -9.07
N CYS A 47 -9.52 4.77 -8.10
CA CYS A 47 -9.58 3.41 -7.58
C CYS A 47 -9.85 3.34 -6.08
N HIS A 48 -10.76 2.44 -5.71
CA HIS A 48 -10.91 1.96 -4.35
C HIS A 48 -10.75 0.44 -4.33
N VAL A 49 -9.77 -0.05 -3.58
CA VAL A 49 -9.49 -1.48 -3.49
C VAL A 49 -9.42 -1.93 -2.04
N ASN A 50 -10.23 -2.92 -1.69
CA ASN A 50 -10.17 -3.66 -0.41
C ASN A 50 -9.86 -5.14 -0.66
N LYS A 51 -8.86 -5.71 0.01
CA LYS A 51 -8.37 -7.06 -0.33
C LYS A 51 -7.46 -7.76 0.68
N HIS A 52 -7.22 -9.03 0.36
CA HIS A 52 -6.14 -9.87 0.87
C HIS A 52 -5.24 -10.33 -0.29
N ALA A 53 -4.14 -9.61 -0.60
CA ALA A 53 -3.82 -9.12 -1.96
C ALA A 53 -2.38 -8.63 -2.19
N ASP A 54 -1.67 -9.20 -3.18
CA ASP A 54 -0.66 -8.48 -3.97
C ASP A 54 -1.32 -7.58 -5.03
N VAL A 55 -0.67 -6.45 -5.32
CA VAL A 55 -1.34 -5.33 -5.99
C VAL A 55 -0.39 -4.54 -6.85
N ASN A 56 -0.84 -4.26 -8.07
CA ASN A 56 -0.33 -3.18 -8.89
C ASN A 56 -1.48 -2.22 -9.23
N THR A 57 -1.29 -0.92 -9.03
CA THR A 57 -2.31 0.09 -9.31
C THR A 57 -1.71 1.35 -9.93
N LYS A 58 -2.33 1.79 -11.03
CA LYS A 58 -2.06 3.06 -11.71
C LYS A 58 -3.34 3.88 -11.77
N ALA A 59 -3.32 5.08 -11.19
CA ALA A 59 -4.49 5.94 -11.15
C ALA A 59 -4.18 7.39 -10.80
N ASP A 60 -5.10 8.32 -11.06
CA ASP A 60 -4.92 9.69 -10.54
C ASP A 60 -5.13 9.68 -9.02
N VAL A 61 -6.18 9.03 -8.54
CA VAL A 61 -6.50 8.90 -7.11
C VAL A 61 -6.69 7.45 -6.73
N CYS A 62 -5.99 6.99 -5.70
CA CYS A 62 -6.20 5.66 -5.16
C CYS A 62 -6.36 5.58 -3.65
N HIS A 63 -7.33 4.76 -3.24
CA HIS A 63 -7.52 4.31 -1.88
C HIS A 63 -7.37 2.79 -1.80
N LEU A 64 -6.38 2.35 -1.03
CA LEU A 64 -6.01 0.96 -0.89
C LEU A 64 -6.15 0.55 0.57
N ASN A 65 -6.94 -0.50 0.82
CA ASN A 65 -7.00 -1.19 2.10
C ASN A 65 -6.58 -2.65 1.89
N THR A 66 -5.52 -3.07 2.56
CA THR A 66 -4.96 -4.42 2.40
C THR A 66 -4.82 -5.10 3.76
N GLN A 67 -5.35 -6.32 3.85
CA GLN A 67 -5.18 -7.20 5.00
C GLN A 67 -4.64 -8.53 4.51
N ALA A 68 -3.47 -9.00 4.91
CA ALA A 68 -2.89 -10.23 4.37
C ALA A 68 -1.79 -10.77 5.27
N TYR A 69 -1.41 -12.04 5.15
CA TYR A 69 -0.19 -12.52 5.79
C TYR A 69 1.05 -11.86 5.18
N VAL A 70 1.12 -11.86 3.84
CA VAL A 70 2.18 -11.20 3.08
C VAL A 70 1.54 -10.38 1.97
N CYS A 71 2.03 -9.16 1.74
CA CYS A 71 1.65 -8.38 0.56
C CYS A 71 2.82 -7.63 -0.08
N HIS A 72 2.75 -7.54 -1.40
CA HIS A 72 3.54 -6.66 -2.24
C HIS A 72 2.61 -5.66 -2.92
N LEU A 73 2.88 -4.37 -2.69
CA LEU A 73 2.05 -3.28 -3.20
C LEU A 73 2.91 -2.40 -4.10
N ASN A 74 2.48 -2.19 -5.34
CA ASN A 74 3.07 -1.22 -6.25
C ASN A 74 2.00 -0.20 -6.66
N THR A 75 2.24 1.07 -6.38
CA THR A 75 1.27 2.14 -6.63
C THR A 75 1.96 3.32 -7.31
N GLU A 76 1.51 3.67 -8.51
CA GLU A 76 1.97 4.83 -9.28
C GLU A 76 0.76 5.74 -9.52
N VAL A 77 0.61 6.80 -8.72
CA VAL A 77 -0.62 7.62 -8.70
C VAL A 77 -0.35 9.09 -8.40
N ASP A 78 -1.25 10.04 -8.68
CA ASP A 78 -1.06 11.41 -8.20
C ASP A 78 -1.32 11.54 -6.69
N VAL A 79 -2.38 10.89 -6.20
CA VAL A 79 -2.77 10.89 -4.78
C VAL A 79 -3.00 9.46 -4.29
N CYS A 80 -2.22 9.05 -3.28
CA CYS A 80 -2.32 7.74 -2.66
C CYS A 80 -2.77 7.81 -1.19
N HIS A 81 -3.77 7.01 -0.85
CA HIS A 81 -4.10 6.67 0.52
C HIS A 81 -4.01 5.16 0.71
N LEU A 82 -2.99 4.71 1.46
CA LEU A 82 -2.77 3.30 1.73
C LEU A 82 -2.96 3.00 3.22
N ASN A 83 -3.77 1.98 3.50
CA ASN A 83 -3.88 1.37 4.81
C ASN A 83 -3.57 -0.13 4.70
N THR A 84 -2.54 -0.59 5.39
CA THR A 84 -2.03 -1.96 5.29
C THR A 84 -1.93 -2.57 6.68
N HIS A 85 -2.52 -3.76 6.86
CA HIS A 85 -2.37 -4.55 8.08
C HIS A 85 -1.97 -5.99 7.73
N THR A 86 -0.72 -6.34 8.00
CA THR A 86 -0.14 -7.62 7.56
C THR A 86 0.98 -8.10 8.48
N ASP A 87 1.37 -9.37 8.43
CA ASP A 87 2.61 -9.80 9.11
C ASP A 87 3.84 -9.25 8.37
N VAL A 88 3.83 -9.33 7.04
CA VAL A 88 4.93 -8.85 6.18
C VAL A 88 4.39 -7.99 5.04
N CYS A 89 4.94 -6.80 4.85
CA CYS A 89 4.59 -5.94 3.72
C CYS A 89 5.80 -5.28 3.04
N HIS A 90 5.68 -5.17 1.71
CA HIS A 90 6.65 -4.47 0.86
C HIS A 90 5.96 -3.43 -0.04
N PRO A 91 5.47 -2.32 0.53
CA PRO A 91 4.92 -1.23 -0.25
C PRO A 91 5.98 -0.44 -1.03
N ASN A 92 5.71 -0.23 -2.31
CA ASN A 92 6.40 0.71 -3.20
C ASN A 92 5.38 1.73 -3.73
N THR A 93 5.60 3.02 -3.45
CA THR A 93 4.68 4.09 -3.85
C THR A 93 5.42 5.24 -4.51
N GLN A 94 4.98 5.60 -5.72
CA GLN A 94 5.35 6.81 -6.43
C GLN A 94 4.10 7.70 -6.58
N ALA A 95 4.14 8.91 -6.02
CA ALA A 95 3.00 9.83 -6.07
C ALA A 95 3.34 11.29 -5.78
N ASN A 96 2.49 12.24 -6.17
CA ASN A 96 2.69 13.63 -5.72
C ASN A 96 2.36 13.75 -4.23
N PHE A 97 1.25 13.16 -3.79
CA PHE A 97 0.80 13.16 -2.39
C PHE A 97 0.54 11.74 -1.90
N CYS A 98 1.05 11.42 -0.72
CA CYS A 98 0.89 10.09 -0.15
C CYS A 98 0.61 10.10 1.35
N HIS A 99 -0.43 9.36 1.73
CA HIS A 99 -0.74 9.01 3.11
C HIS A 99 -0.65 7.50 3.29
N LEU A 100 0.31 7.06 4.10
CA LEU A 100 0.61 5.67 4.34
C LEU A 100 0.38 5.36 5.82
N ASN A 101 -0.48 4.39 6.10
CA ASN A 101 -0.64 3.81 7.42
C ASN A 101 -0.38 2.30 7.34
N THR A 102 0.69 1.84 7.97
CA THR A 102 1.14 0.45 7.89
C THR A 102 1.29 -0.15 9.28
N GLN A 103 0.59 -1.25 9.53
CA GLN A 103 0.77 -2.08 10.70
C GLN A 103 1.30 -3.45 10.29
N ALA A 104 2.58 -3.73 10.59
CA ALA A 104 3.21 -5.00 10.25
C ALA A 104 4.44 -5.34 11.08
N ASP A 105 4.63 -6.63 11.40
CA ASP A 105 5.82 -7.15 12.11
C ASP A 105 7.09 -6.86 11.32
N VAL A 106 7.04 -7.05 9.99
CA VAL A 106 8.11 -6.70 9.06
C VAL A 106 7.58 -5.78 7.96
N CYS A 107 8.16 -4.59 7.87
CA CYS A 107 7.83 -3.60 6.84
C CYS A 107 9.09 -3.11 6.13
N GLN A 108 9.10 -3.25 4.79
CA GLN A 108 10.09 -2.63 3.91
C GLN A 108 9.37 -1.67 2.96
N LEU A 109 9.51 -0.38 3.22
CA LEU A 109 8.79 0.66 2.49
C LEU A 109 9.76 1.40 1.58
N ASN A 110 9.38 1.58 0.31
CA ASN A 110 9.99 2.55 -0.60
C ASN A 110 8.93 3.59 -1.01
N THR A 111 9.25 4.88 -0.87
CA THR A 111 8.33 5.97 -1.20
C THR A 111 9.08 7.12 -1.86
N GLU A 112 8.66 7.50 -3.06
CA GLU A 112 9.19 8.64 -3.81
C GLU A 112 8.04 9.59 -4.14
N VAL A 113 7.94 10.69 -3.40
CA VAL A 113 6.77 11.58 -3.44
C VAL A 113 7.10 13.04 -3.16
N ASP A 114 6.30 14.02 -3.59
CA ASP A 114 6.53 15.41 -3.16
C ASP A 114 6.17 15.59 -1.67
N VAL A 115 5.03 15.03 -1.25
CA VAL A 115 4.54 15.12 0.14
C VAL A 115 4.17 13.75 0.69
N CYS A 116 4.81 13.38 1.80
CA CYS A 116 4.60 12.10 2.49
C CYS A 116 4.08 12.30 3.93
N HIS A 117 2.98 11.62 4.25
CA HIS A 117 2.58 11.34 5.63
C HIS A 117 2.64 9.85 5.89
N LEU A 118 3.62 9.41 6.67
CA LEU A 118 3.82 8.01 7.03
C LEU A 118 3.55 7.79 8.51
N ASN A 119 2.73 6.79 8.78
CA ASN A 119 2.61 6.17 10.09
C ASN A 119 2.88 4.66 9.95
N THR A 120 3.94 4.19 10.59
CA THR A 120 4.29 2.76 10.60
C THR A 120 4.39 2.25 12.02
N HIS A 121 3.66 1.19 12.32
CA HIS A 121 3.68 0.54 13.62
C HIS A 121 3.93 -0.96 13.45
N ALA A 122 5.07 -1.44 13.93
CA ALA A 122 5.31 -2.87 14.08
C ALA A 122 4.79 -3.36 15.43
N ASP A 123 4.15 -4.52 15.48
CA ASP A 123 3.37 -4.97 16.65
C ASP A 123 4.25 -5.41 17.83
N VAL A 124 4.32 -4.55 18.84
CA VAL A 124 5.08 -4.63 20.12
C VAL A 124 4.92 -5.94 20.91
N ASN A 125 4.07 -6.88 20.47
CA ASN A 125 3.83 -8.17 21.13
C ASN A 125 4.65 -9.33 20.57
N THR A 126 5.43 -9.14 19.49
CA THR A 126 6.29 -10.20 18.93
C THR A 126 7.76 -10.07 19.39
N LYS A 127 8.59 -11.08 19.09
CA LYS A 127 9.97 -11.19 19.62
C LYS A 127 11.01 -10.43 18.78
N ALA A 128 10.61 -9.85 17.64
CA ALA A 128 11.47 -9.03 16.77
C ALA A 128 10.64 -8.26 15.73
N ASP A 129 10.46 -6.97 15.95
CA ASP A 129 9.79 -6.05 15.02
C ASP A 129 10.80 -5.27 14.16
N VAL A 130 10.61 -5.22 12.83
CA VAL A 130 11.60 -4.61 11.93
C VAL A 130 10.98 -3.71 10.86
N CYS A 131 11.43 -2.46 10.82
CA CYS A 131 10.99 -1.45 9.86
C CYS A 131 12.18 -0.86 9.07
N HIS A 132 12.12 -0.93 7.74
CA HIS A 132 13.10 -0.33 6.83
C HIS A 132 12.42 0.66 5.85
N PRO A 133 12.09 1.88 6.31
CA PRO A 133 11.56 2.93 5.44
C PRO A 133 12.67 3.63 4.64
N ASN A 134 12.47 3.71 3.33
CA ASN A 134 13.28 4.47 2.39
C ASN A 134 12.40 5.52 1.69
N ILE A 135 12.65 6.80 1.97
CA ILE A 135 11.74 7.90 1.59
C ILE A 135 12.53 9.01 0.92
N GLN A 136 12.10 9.36 -0.29
CA GLN A 136 12.56 10.53 -1.03
C GLN A 136 11.38 11.48 -1.19
N ALA A 137 11.46 12.67 -0.61
CA ALA A 137 10.36 13.64 -0.65
C ALA A 137 10.75 15.08 -0.34
N ASP A 138 10.03 16.05 -0.90
CA ASP A 138 10.22 17.46 -0.51
C ASP A 138 9.79 17.67 0.95
N PHE A 139 8.63 17.13 1.33
CA PHE A 139 8.09 17.24 2.69
C PHE A 139 7.68 15.87 3.25
N CYS A 140 8.16 15.55 4.45
CA CYS A 140 7.71 14.37 5.19
C CYS A 140 7.22 14.67 6.62
N HIS A 141 6.17 13.95 7.00
CA HIS A 141 5.84 13.70 8.40
C HIS A 141 5.87 12.19 8.65
N LEU A 142 6.81 11.75 9.47
CA LEU A 142 7.09 10.35 9.73
C LEU A 142 6.84 10.02 11.20
N ASN A 143 6.00 9.03 11.45
CA ASN A 143 5.81 8.41 12.75
C ASN A 143 6.12 6.92 12.62
N THR A 144 7.13 6.43 13.34
CA THR A 144 7.55 5.03 13.24
C THR A 144 7.77 4.42 14.62
N GLN A 145 7.18 3.25 14.88
CA GLN A 145 7.38 2.47 16.09
C GLN A 145 7.78 1.03 15.73
N ALA A 146 8.97 0.58 16.13
CA ALA A 146 9.47 -0.78 15.89
C ALA A 146 10.73 -1.08 16.73
N ASP A 147 10.95 -2.34 17.13
CA ASP A 147 12.17 -2.77 17.87
C ASP A 147 13.47 -2.50 17.10
N VAL A 148 13.42 -2.58 15.77
CA VAL A 148 14.53 -2.26 14.87
C VAL A 148 14.01 -1.37 13.76
N CYS A 149 14.52 -0.14 13.68
CA CYS A 149 14.22 0.79 12.61
C CYS A 149 15.50 1.21 11.88
N GLN A 150 15.54 1.00 10.56
CA GLN A 150 16.57 1.52 9.67
C GLN A 150 15.94 2.49 8.68
N LEU A 151 16.00 3.78 9.02
CA LEU A 151 15.43 4.87 8.24
C LEU A 151 16.45 5.42 7.24
N ASN A 152 16.09 5.46 5.97
CA ASN A 152 16.78 6.22 4.93
C ASN A 152 15.85 7.32 4.39
N THR A 153 16.22 8.59 4.59
CA THR A 153 15.39 9.74 4.18
C THR A 153 16.21 10.77 3.43
N GLU A 154 15.85 11.04 2.18
CA GLU A 154 16.40 12.11 1.36
C GLU A 154 15.31 13.17 1.15
N VAL A 155 15.31 14.20 2.01
CA VAL A 155 14.17 15.13 2.11
C VAL A 155 14.58 16.56 2.42
N ASP A 156 13.81 17.53 1.90
CA ASP A 156 14.05 18.96 2.16
C ASP A 156 13.58 19.35 3.58
N VAL A 157 12.38 18.90 3.98
CA VAL A 157 11.81 19.15 5.30
C VAL A 157 11.20 17.87 5.86
N CYS A 158 11.61 17.48 7.07
CA CYS A 158 11.00 16.35 7.77
C CYS A 158 10.63 16.65 9.22
N HIS A 159 9.42 16.23 9.60
CA HIS A 159 9.04 16.02 10.99
C HIS A 159 9.10 14.51 11.29
N LEU A 160 10.03 14.12 12.15
CA LEU A 160 10.31 12.71 12.47
C LEU A 160 10.00 12.41 13.94
N ASN A 161 9.16 11.41 14.19
CA ASN A 161 8.97 10.77 15.47
C ASN A 161 9.26 9.27 15.34
N THR A 162 10.34 8.79 15.95
CA THR A 162 10.71 7.37 15.92
C THR A 162 10.82 6.83 17.34
N GLN A 163 10.11 5.74 17.62
CA GLN A 163 10.17 4.99 18.86
C GLN A 163 10.72 3.60 18.57
N VAL A 164 11.84 3.28 19.22
CA VAL A 164 12.51 1.97 19.16
C VAL A 164 12.55 1.40 20.56
#